data_AF-A0A0D3K521-F1
#
_entry.id   AF-A0A0D3K521-F1
#
_cell.length_a   1.000
_cell.length_b   1.000
_cell.length_c   1.000
_cell.angle_alpha   90.00
_cell.angle_beta   90.00
_cell.angle_gamma   90.00
#
_symmetry.space_group_name_H-M   'P 1'
#
loop_
_entity.id
_entity.type
_entity.pdbx_description
1 polymer ?
#
loop_
_entity_poly.entity_id
_entity_poly.type
_entity_poly.pdbx_seq_one_letter_code
_entity_poly.pdbx_strand_id
1 'polypeptide(L)'
;MQIRSGVTSPDSITDRLASVAVSERRENMIEQDIDKGTLVAPGGPAASVAAQQHALEAGGLVGPPALLAVPFSAIQPLDLLGSGELKASLRGSQCAEEDLRREIELLSHTSHPNIVRFLAHGLDDRGVPFCCLELFSRPLSDLLPTAQGLLARSRQAKKWPLARGLSVGLQLARALRYCHDDFLAGYRLLHRDIKPGNIGVTSDGRVLLTDFGLATLWRRAHTARDDDEQRALTGMTGSLRYMAPEVALYMPYNRKAEAFSFTSVLYHVLSRRRPFSHLTPELYLDRVCRGDLRCPLGKWPAEVQALMSAGWASEPSQRPDFAQIVSILERALERLSS
;
A
#
# COMPACT_ATOMS: atom_id res chain seq x y z
N MET A 1 11.95 39.24 47.96
CA MET A 1 12.35 40.08 46.81
C MET A 1 13.67 39.54 46.26
N GLN A 2 13.60 38.66 45.27
CA GLN A 2 14.39 38.68 44.03
C GLN A 2 14.18 37.36 43.28
N ILE A 3 13.75 37.54 42.04
CA ILE A 3 13.45 36.52 41.02
C ILE A 3 14.76 36.17 40.32
N ARG A 4 15.05 34.89 40.11
CA ARG A 4 15.91 34.45 38.99
C ARG A 4 15.30 33.23 38.30
N SER A 5 14.99 33.47 37.04
CA SER A 5 14.53 32.60 35.97
C SER A 5 15.57 31.55 35.57
N GLY A 6 15.16 30.28 35.55
CA GLY A 6 15.84 29.20 34.83
C GLY A 6 14.87 28.66 33.79
N VAL A 7 15.00 29.14 32.56
CA VAL A 7 14.28 28.67 31.37
C VAL A 7 14.79 27.27 31.04
N THR A 8 13.97 26.24 31.24
CA THR A 8 14.17 24.93 30.62
C THR A 8 13.67 24.99 29.19
N SER A 9 14.60 24.88 28.24
CA SER A 9 14.35 24.78 26.80
C SER A 9 13.47 23.55 26.48
N PRO A 10 12.56 23.60 25.48
CA PRO A 10 11.76 22.45 25.10
C PRO A 10 12.55 21.54 24.14
N ASP A 11 12.96 20.37 24.64
CA ASP A 11 13.41 19.25 23.81
C ASP A 11 12.23 18.75 22.98
N SER A 12 12.22 19.14 21.70
CA SER A 12 11.11 18.94 20.79
C SER A 12 10.99 17.48 20.35
N ILE A 13 9.73 17.09 20.22
CA ILE A 13 9.17 15.84 19.67
C ILE A 13 9.87 15.33 18.39
N THR A 14 10.63 16.18 17.68
CA THR A 14 11.45 15.87 16.52
C THR A 14 12.51 14.78 16.77
N ASP A 15 13.14 14.74 17.95
CA ASP A 15 14.18 13.73 18.22
C ASP A 15 13.60 12.33 18.46
N ARG A 16 12.35 12.26 18.91
CA ARG A 16 11.63 10.98 19.06
C ARG A 16 11.15 10.42 17.72
N LEU A 17 10.88 11.26 16.72
CA LEU A 17 10.47 10.81 15.37
C LEU A 17 11.67 10.31 14.55
N ALA A 18 12.86 10.90 14.75
CA ALA A 18 14.09 10.42 14.10
C ALA A 18 14.52 9.03 14.61
N SER A 19 14.28 8.69 15.88
CA SER A 19 14.65 7.38 16.42
C SER A 19 13.74 6.23 15.96
N VAL A 20 12.49 6.50 15.60
CA VAL A 20 11.54 5.48 15.12
C VAL A 20 11.76 5.17 13.63
N ALA A 21 12.15 6.16 12.82
CA ALA A 21 12.44 5.97 11.40
C ALA A 21 13.78 5.26 11.12
N VAL A 22 14.68 5.19 12.11
CA VAL A 22 16.02 4.58 11.95
C VAL A 22 16.05 3.10 12.38
N SER A 23 15.05 2.59 13.12
CA SER A 23 15.09 1.20 13.59
C SER A 23 14.57 0.14 12.59
N GLU A 24 14.00 0.53 11.45
CA GLU A 24 13.54 -0.41 10.41
C GLU A 24 14.33 -0.37 9.09
N ARG A 25 15.42 0.42 9.01
CA ARG A 25 16.36 0.43 7.86
C ARG A 25 17.66 -0.33 8.15
N ARG A 26 17.54 -1.53 8.71
CA ARG A 26 18.63 -2.53 8.74
C ARG A 26 18.14 -3.87 8.20
N GLU A 27 17.69 -3.89 6.94
CA GLU A 27 17.63 -5.15 6.17
C GLU A 27 17.85 -4.97 4.65
N ASN A 28 18.14 -3.75 4.14
CA ASN A 28 18.46 -3.53 2.72
C ASN A 28 19.93 -3.18 2.50
N MET A 29 20.83 -4.11 2.82
CA MET A 29 22.23 -4.01 2.39
C MET A 29 22.70 -5.36 1.85
N ILE A 30 22.27 -5.67 0.63
CA ILE A 30 22.98 -6.56 -0.29
C ILE A 30 22.82 -5.93 -1.69
N GLU A 31 23.66 -4.95 -1.99
CA GLU A 31 24.14 -4.74 -3.36
C GLU A 31 25.46 -5.49 -3.46
N GLN A 32 25.58 -6.42 -4.42
CA GLN A 32 26.56 -6.29 -5.51
C GLN A 32 26.49 -7.49 -6.47
N ASP A 33 26.71 -7.15 -7.74
CA ASP A 33 27.07 -8.00 -8.88
C ASP A 33 25.97 -8.83 -9.56
N ILE A 34 25.20 -8.16 -10.43
CA ILE A 34 24.84 -8.73 -11.74
C ILE A 34 25.19 -7.72 -12.83
N ASP A 35 25.96 -8.21 -13.79
CA ASP A 35 26.70 -7.53 -14.84
C ASP A 35 25.82 -6.77 -15.87
N LYS A 36 26.44 -5.77 -16.49
CA LYS A 36 25.86 -4.74 -17.37
C LYS A 36 25.36 -5.32 -18.69
N GLY A 37 24.04 -5.41 -18.85
CA GLY A 37 23.37 -5.39 -20.15
C GLY A 37 22.63 -4.08 -20.32
N THR A 38 23.17 -3.15 -21.11
CA THR A 38 22.59 -1.84 -21.40
C THR A 38 21.22 -1.99 -22.08
N LEU A 39 20.14 -1.94 -21.30
CA LEU A 39 18.79 -1.66 -21.77
C LEU A 39 18.43 -0.25 -21.32
N VAL A 40 18.32 0.65 -22.29
CA VAL A 40 17.89 2.03 -22.11
C VAL A 40 16.48 2.01 -21.51
N ALA A 41 16.32 2.52 -20.28
CA ALA A 41 15.04 2.64 -19.61
C ALA A 41 14.13 3.64 -20.36
N PRO A 42 12.87 3.29 -20.69
CA PRO A 42 11.94 4.24 -21.28
C PRO A 42 11.38 5.14 -20.17
N GLY A 43 11.80 6.41 -20.15
CA GLY A 43 11.23 7.47 -19.31
C GLY A 43 11.68 7.45 -17.85
N GLY A 44 12.58 8.35 -17.48
CA GLY A 44 12.94 8.58 -16.08
C GLY A 44 11.75 9.06 -15.22
N PRO A 45 11.89 9.14 -13.89
CA PRO A 45 10.82 9.52 -12.96
C PRO A 45 10.09 10.83 -13.34
N ALA A 46 10.81 11.81 -13.90
CA ALA A 46 10.23 13.07 -14.37
C ALA A 46 9.19 12.91 -15.50
N ALA A 47 9.36 11.93 -16.40
CA ALA A 47 8.41 11.67 -17.49
C ALA A 47 7.10 11.04 -16.96
N SER A 48 7.16 10.26 -15.87
CA SER A 48 5.96 9.70 -15.25
C SER A 48 5.20 10.75 -14.42
N VAL A 49 5.92 11.71 -13.81
CA VAL A 49 5.33 12.82 -13.04
C VAL A 49 4.49 13.73 -13.95
N ALA A 50 5.04 14.19 -15.07
CA ALA A 50 4.32 15.06 -16.01
C ALA A 50 3.08 14.35 -16.63
N ALA A 51 3.21 13.07 -16.97
CA ALA A 51 2.10 12.28 -17.50
C ALA A 51 0.97 12.11 -16.47
N GLN A 52 1.32 11.94 -15.19
CA GLN A 52 0.36 11.81 -14.10
C GLN A 52 -0.35 13.14 -13.80
N GLN A 53 0.38 14.25 -13.80
CA GLN A 53 -0.20 15.59 -13.63
C GLN A 53 -1.19 15.90 -14.77
N HIS A 54 -0.77 15.67 -16.02
CA HIS A 54 -1.65 15.84 -17.18
C HIS A 54 -2.87 14.91 -17.13
N ALA A 55 -2.75 13.72 -16.53
CA ALA A 55 -3.88 12.81 -16.33
C ALA A 55 -4.91 13.35 -15.33
N LEU A 56 -4.45 13.91 -14.21
CA LEU A 56 -5.31 14.56 -13.22
C LEU A 56 -6.02 15.77 -13.84
N GLU A 57 -5.27 16.63 -14.53
CA GLU A 57 -5.79 17.83 -15.20
C GLU A 57 -6.82 17.48 -16.28
N ALA A 58 -6.52 16.47 -17.12
CA ALA A 58 -7.46 15.95 -18.13
C ALA A 58 -8.73 15.34 -17.51
N GLY A 59 -8.64 14.85 -16.28
CA GLY A 59 -9.76 14.37 -15.48
C GLY A 59 -10.47 15.45 -14.66
N GLY A 60 -10.05 16.73 -14.78
CA GLY A 60 -10.63 17.86 -14.05
C GLY A 60 -10.15 18.02 -12.61
N LEU A 61 -9.11 17.29 -12.19
CA LEU A 61 -8.49 17.41 -10.87
C LEU A 61 -7.26 18.32 -10.99
N VAL A 62 -7.24 19.45 -10.26
CA VAL A 62 -6.17 20.45 -10.36
C VAL A 62 -5.65 20.81 -8.97
N GLY A 63 -4.51 20.23 -8.60
CA GLY A 63 -3.80 20.53 -7.37
C GLY A 63 -4.52 20.03 -6.12
N PRO A 64 -3.84 19.94 -4.97
CA PRO A 64 -4.55 19.68 -3.73
C PRO A 64 -5.44 20.90 -3.43
N PRO A 65 -6.67 20.71 -2.92
CA PRO A 65 -7.54 21.84 -2.59
C PRO A 65 -6.80 22.84 -1.70
N ALA A 66 -6.83 24.13 -2.06
CA ALA A 66 -6.15 25.21 -1.32
C ALA A 66 -6.57 25.32 0.16
N LEU A 67 -7.66 24.66 0.55
CA LEU A 67 -8.26 24.63 1.88
C LEU A 67 -7.40 24.00 2.98
N LEU A 68 -6.24 23.42 2.68
CA LEU A 68 -5.54 22.51 3.61
C LEU A 68 -4.04 22.78 3.83
N ALA A 69 -3.54 23.93 3.39
CA ALA A 69 -2.18 24.38 3.71
C ALA A 69 -2.14 24.94 5.14
N VAL A 70 -1.58 24.18 6.08
CA VAL A 70 -1.42 24.61 7.48
C VAL A 70 0.06 24.82 7.80
N PRO A 71 0.43 25.90 8.53
CA PRO A 71 1.78 26.01 9.05
C PRO A 71 1.99 24.92 10.10
N PHE A 72 3.20 24.36 10.18
CA PHE A 72 3.52 23.28 11.11
C PHE A 72 3.21 23.66 12.57
N SER A 73 3.42 24.92 12.94
CA SER A 73 3.09 25.48 14.25
C SER A 73 1.59 25.54 14.57
N ALA A 74 0.72 25.54 13.55
CA ALA A 74 -0.74 25.47 13.72
C ALA A 74 -1.27 24.03 13.84
N ILE A 75 -0.41 23.03 13.65
CA ILE A 75 -0.71 21.65 14.08
C ILE A 75 -0.56 21.63 15.60
N GLN A 76 -1.54 22.20 16.30
CA GLN A 76 -1.55 22.12 17.76
C GLN A 76 -1.61 20.65 18.20
N PRO A 77 -1.05 20.29 19.37
CA PRO A 77 -1.04 18.92 19.89
C PRO A 77 -2.41 18.26 20.10
N LEU A 78 -3.55 18.94 19.85
CA LEU A 78 -4.84 18.54 20.40
C LEU A 78 -6.01 18.27 19.43
N ASP A 79 -6.00 18.68 18.15
CA ASP A 79 -7.14 18.39 17.26
C ASP A 79 -6.79 17.54 16.02
N LEU A 80 -5.60 17.71 15.43
CA LEU A 80 -5.16 16.84 14.31
C LEU A 80 -4.43 15.58 14.78
N LEU A 81 -3.73 15.61 15.91
CA LEU A 81 -2.95 14.47 16.43
C LEU A 81 -3.78 13.41 17.16
N GLY A 82 -4.98 13.77 17.63
CA GLY A 82 -5.92 12.79 18.18
C GLY A 82 -6.52 11.87 17.11
N SER A 83 -6.49 12.31 15.85
CA SER A 83 -7.08 11.60 14.71
C SER A 83 -6.17 11.52 13.49
N GLY A 84 -4.87 11.84 13.59
CA GLY A 84 -3.99 11.87 12.43
C GLY A 84 -2.51 11.47 12.64
N GLU A 85 -1.96 10.84 11.60
CA GLU A 85 -0.53 10.51 11.45
C GLU A 85 0.17 11.54 10.56
N LEU A 86 1.40 11.91 10.92
CA LEU A 86 2.23 12.85 10.16
C LEU A 86 3.23 12.08 9.28
N LYS A 87 3.20 12.31 7.98
CA LYS A 87 4.20 11.82 7.01
C LYS A 87 5.01 13.00 6.48
N ALA A 88 6.33 12.91 6.54
CA ALA A 88 7.24 13.97 6.11
C ALA A 88 8.29 13.45 5.13
N SER A 89 8.76 14.33 4.23
CA SER A 89 9.81 13.97 3.26
C SER A 89 11.21 13.97 3.89
N LEU A 90 12.14 13.25 3.27
CA LEU A 90 13.56 13.26 3.65
C LEU A 90 14.23 14.52 3.08
N ARG A 91 14.70 15.39 3.98
CA ARG A 91 15.35 16.66 3.64
C ARG A 91 16.53 16.46 2.68
N GLY A 92 16.57 17.25 1.60
CA GLY A 92 17.67 17.26 0.63
C GLY A 92 17.55 16.21 -0.47
N SER A 93 16.53 15.35 -0.44
CA SER A 93 16.21 14.45 -1.55
C SER A 93 15.07 15.04 -2.38
N GLN A 94 15.42 15.68 -3.51
CA GLN A 94 14.43 16.21 -4.46
C GLN A 94 13.42 15.13 -4.89
N CYS A 95 13.90 13.91 -5.12
CA CYS A 95 13.06 12.75 -5.44
C CYS A 95 12.03 12.46 -4.33
N ALA A 96 12.44 12.45 -3.06
CA ALA A 96 11.53 12.18 -1.95
C ALA A 96 10.50 13.31 -1.72
N GLU A 97 10.84 14.55 -2.05
CA GLU A 97 9.89 15.67 -1.98
C GLU A 97 8.86 15.60 -3.11
N GLU A 98 9.29 15.23 -4.33
CA GLU A 98 8.41 15.00 -5.48
C GLU A 98 7.49 13.80 -5.25
N ASP A 99 7.98 12.71 -4.68
CA ASP A 99 7.19 11.54 -4.28
C ASP A 99 6.08 11.92 -3.31
N LEU A 100 6.41 12.68 -2.26
CA LEU A 100 5.43 13.11 -1.27
C LEU A 100 4.39 14.08 -1.87
N ARG A 101 4.80 15.01 -2.73
CA ARG A 101 3.86 15.90 -3.43
C ARG A 101 2.88 15.12 -4.29
N ARG A 102 3.36 14.10 -5.02
CA ARG A 102 2.49 13.22 -5.82
C ARG A 102 1.52 12.43 -4.96
N GLU A 103 1.98 11.91 -3.84
CA GLU A 103 1.12 11.20 -2.91
C GLU A 103 0.04 12.10 -2.32
N ILE A 104 0.39 13.34 -1.92
CA ILE A 104 -0.56 14.36 -1.45
C ILE A 104 -1.62 14.62 -2.52
N GLU A 105 -1.19 14.84 -3.76
CA GLU A 105 -2.08 15.09 -4.89
C GLU A 105 -3.11 13.96 -5.06
N LEU A 106 -2.65 12.70 -5.12
CA LEU A 106 -3.54 11.55 -5.28
C LEU A 106 -4.48 11.39 -4.08
N LEU A 107 -3.94 11.38 -2.86
CA LEU A 107 -4.71 11.18 -1.64
C LEU A 107 -5.76 12.27 -1.40
N SER A 108 -5.45 13.52 -1.75
CA SER A 108 -6.38 14.65 -1.59
C SER A 108 -7.67 14.52 -2.41
N HIS A 109 -7.64 13.68 -3.44
CA HIS A 109 -8.79 13.39 -4.30
C HIS A 109 -9.47 12.06 -3.98
N THR A 110 -8.93 11.25 -3.06
CA THR A 110 -9.58 10.01 -2.65
C THR A 110 -10.75 10.25 -1.69
N SER A 111 -11.85 9.52 -1.90
CA SER A 111 -13.00 9.53 -0.99
C SER A 111 -13.58 8.12 -0.89
N HIS A 112 -13.10 7.35 0.09
CA HIS A 112 -13.56 5.98 0.32
C HIS A 112 -13.37 5.57 1.80
N PRO A 113 -14.33 4.87 2.44
CA PRO A 113 -14.26 4.51 3.87
C PRO A 113 -13.11 3.53 4.23
N ASN A 114 -12.52 2.87 3.22
CA ASN A 114 -11.40 1.93 3.37
C ASN A 114 -10.10 2.44 2.75
N ILE A 115 -9.97 3.75 2.50
CA ILE A 115 -8.71 4.41 2.12
C ILE A 115 -8.42 5.45 3.21
N VAL A 116 -7.15 5.59 3.58
CA VAL A 116 -6.75 6.58 4.58
C VAL A 116 -7.15 7.99 4.14
N ARG A 117 -7.86 8.71 5.01
CA ARG A 117 -8.32 10.05 4.68
C ARG A 117 -7.18 11.05 4.75
N PHE A 118 -6.98 11.80 3.67
CA PHE A 118 -6.13 12.99 3.68
C PHE A 118 -6.74 14.07 4.57
N LEU A 119 -5.95 14.61 5.49
CA LEU A 119 -6.40 15.65 6.43
C LEU A 119 -5.86 17.01 6.05
N ALA A 120 -4.55 17.13 5.83
CA ALA A 120 -3.89 18.41 5.57
C ALA A 120 -2.50 18.21 4.94
N HIS A 121 -1.90 19.29 4.43
CA HIS A 121 -0.48 19.33 4.09
C HIS A 121 0.16 20.67 4.45
N GLY A 122 1.48 20.74 4.42
CA GLY A 122 2.17 21.99 4.71
C GLY A 122 3.68 21.86 4.56
N LEU A 123 4.38 22.90 5.01
CA LEU A 123 5.82 22.94 5.12
C LEU A 123 6.20 23.09 6.60
N ASP A 124 7.19 22.32 7.06
CA ASP A 124 7.77 22.51 8.39
C ASP A 124 8.53 23.85 8.48
N ASP A 125 8.95 24.25 9.68
CA ASP A 125 9.70 25.50 9.90
C ASP A 125 11.02 25.57 9.11
N ARG A 126 11.45 24.45 8.50
CA ARG A 126 12.65 24.32 7.69
C ARG A 126 12.35 24.17 6.19
N GLY A 127 11.08 24.32 5.79
CA GLY A 127 10.64 24.24 4.40
C GLY A 127 10.44 22.82 3.86
N VAL A 128 10.45 21.79 4.72
CA VAL A 128 10.26 20.40 4.30
C VAL A 128 8.77 20.08 4.18
N PRO A 129 8.30 19.50 3.04
CA PRO A 129 6.90 19.15 2.88
C PRO A 129 6.48 18.01 3.83
N PHE A 130 5.26 18.14 4.36
CA PHE A 130 4.59 17.10 5.15
C PHE A 130 3.11 16.99 4.75
N CYS A 131 2.51 15.84 5.07
CA CYS A 131 1.06 15.66 5.08
C CYS A 131 0.56 15.03 6.37
N CYS A 132 -0.69 15.30 6.68
CA CYS A 132 -1.43 14.73 7.79
C CYS A 132 -2.51 13.80 7.23
N LEU A 133 -2.57 12.58 7.73
CA LEU A 133 -3.50 11.53 7.31
C LEU A 133 -4.34 11.05 8.50
N GLU A 134 -5.46 10.39 8.29
CA GLU A 134 -6.23 9.74 9.37
C GLU A 134 -5.37 8.74 10.16
N LEU A 135 -5.45 8.81 11.50
CA LEU A 135 -4.79 7.91 12.42
C LEU A 135 -5.51 6.58 12.50
N PHE A 136 -4.76 5.49 12.46
CA PHE A 136 -5.25 4.15 12.73
C PHE A 136 -4.49 3.53 13.91
N SER A 137 -5.01 2.44 14.45
CA SER A 137 -4.49 1.90 15.71
C SER A 137 -3.20 1.10 15.56
N ARG A 138 -3.03 0.41 14.43
CA ARG A 138 -1.81 -0.31 14.05
C ARG A 138 -1.90 -0.80 12.60
N PRO A 139 -0.78 -1.07 11.93
CA PRO A 139 -0.80 -1.75 10.64
C PRO A 139 -1.24 -3.23 10.79
N LEU A 140 -1.76 -3.81 9.71
CA LEU A 140 -2.19 -5.20 9.65
C LEU A 140 -1.00 -6.15 9.86
N SER A 141 0.22 -5.75 9.50
CA SER A 141 1.45 -6.52 9.79
C SER A 141 1.58 -6.89 11.26
N ASP A 142 1.23 -5.99 12.18
CA ASP A 142 1.35 -6.21 13.63
C ASP A 142 0.30 -7.18 14.15
N LEU A 143 -0.79 -7.35 13.40
CA LEU A 143 -1.86 -8.29 13.70
C LEU A 143 -1.60 -9.68 13.09
N LEU A 144 -0.62 -9.84 12.21
CA LEU A 144 -0.30 -11.09 11.52
C LEU A 144 1.02 -11.71 12.04
N PRO A 145 1.16 -13.04 12.08
CA PRO A 145 2.40 -13.67 12.55
C PRO A 145 3.58 -13.41 11.61
N THR A 146 4.74 -13.03 12.16
CA THR A 146 5.99 -12.81 11.39
C THR A 146 6.92 -14.03 11.46
N ALA A 147 7.80 -14.16 10.47
CA ALA A 147 8.72 -15.30 10.33
C ALA A 147 9.82 -15.36 11.42
N GLN A 148 10.18 -14.22 12.03
CA GLN A 148 11.21 -14.11 13.07
C GLN A 148 10.65 -14.26 14.51
N GLY A 149 9.33 -14.38 14.67
CA GLY A 149 8.67 -14.41 15.97
C GLY A 149 8.60 -15.79 16.64
N LEU A 150 9.73 -16.47 16.88
CA LEU A 150 9.79 -17.58 17.85
C LEU A 150 9.35 -17.14 19.27
N LEU A 151 9.37 -15.82 19.53
CA LEU A 151 8.92 -15.19 20.78
C LEU A 151 7.44 -14.77 20.79
N ALA A 152 6.75 -14.79 19.65
CA ALA A 152 5.30 -14.53 19.58
C ALA A 152 4.47 -15.83 19.75
N ARG A 153 4.97 -16.78 20.54
CA ARG A 153 4.14 -17.73 21.30
C ARG A 153 3.33 -16.98 22.37
N SER A 154 2.71 -15.85 22.03
CA SER A 154 1.58 -15.39 22.79
C SER A 154 0.50 -16.46 22.60
N ARG A 155 0.05 -17.04 23.71
CA ARG A 155 -1.17 -17.86 23.83
C ARG A 155 -2.43 -17.14 23.31
N GLN A 156 -2.28 -15.92 22.79
CA GLN A 156 -3.29 -14.98 22.36
C GLN A 156 -3.20 -14.63 20.86
N ALA A 157 -2.47 -15.39 20.03
CA ALA A 157 -2.74 -15.45 18.59
C ALA A 157 -4.10 -16.14 18.37
N LYS A 158 -5.18 -15.50 18.85
CA LYS A 158 -6.56 -15.93 18.70
C LYS A 158 -6.75 -16.12 17.19
N LYS A 159 -6.98 -17.37 16.76
CA LYS A 159 -7.35 -17.65 15.37
C LYS A 159 -8.51 -16.71 15.05
N TRP A 160 -8.34 -15.85 14.05
CA TRP A 160 -9.44 -15.01 13.62
C TRP A 160 -10.56 -15.94 13.12
N PRO A 161 -11.81 -15.72 13.55
CA PRO A 161 -12.94 -16.35 12.88
C PRO A 161 -12.83 -16.09 11.38
N LEU A 162 -13.16 -17.09 10.56
CA LEU A 162 -13.06 -16.97 9.11
C LEU A 162 -13.78 -15.72 8.60
N ALA A 163 -14.98 -15.44 9.14
CA ALA A 163 -15.76 -14.24 8.83
C ALA A 163 -14.99 -12.93 9.07
N ARG A 164 -14.18 -12.84 10.14
CA ARG A 164 -13.34 -11.66 10.38
C ARG A 164 -12.26 -11.51 9.31
N GLY A 165 -11.61 -12.61 8.94
CA GLY A 165 -10.58 -12.59 7.90
C GLY A 165 -11.14 -12.22 6.53
N LEU A 166 -12.31 -12.76 6.17
CA LEU A 166 -13.02 -12.40 4.94
C LEU A 166 -13.53 -10.96 4.97
N SER A 167 -13.98 -10.45 6.11
CA SER A 167 -14.37 -9.04 6.28
C SER A 167 -13.19 -8.10 6.01
N VAL A 168 -12.00 -8.42 6.52
CA VAL A 168 -10.77 -7.65 6.23
C VAL A 168 -10.46 -7.69 4.73
N GLY A 169 -10.54 -8.87 4.12
CA GLY A 169 -10.37 -9.03 2.67
C GLY A 169 -11.37 -8.21 1.85
N LEU A 170 -12.65 -8.21 2.25
CA LEU A 170 -13.70 -7.49 1.55
C LEU A 170 -13.50 -5.98 1.61
N GLN A 171 -13.17 -5.44 2.78
CA GLN A 171 -12.88 -4.00 2.96
C GLN A 171 -11.70 -3.56 2.08
N LEU A 172 -10.62 -4.35 2.04
CA LEU A 172 -9.47 -4.09 1.17
C LEU A 172 -9.86 -4.18 -0.32
N ALA A 173 -10.64 -5.20 -0.71
CA ALA A 173 -11.09 -5.37 -2.09
C ALA A 173 -11.98 -4.20 -2.56
N ARG A 174 -12.82 -3.65 -1.69
CA ARG A 174 -13.63 -2.46 -1.97
C ARG A 174 -12.78 -1.21 -2.19
N ALA A 175 -11.76 -0.99 -1.35
CA ALA A 175 -10.79 0.10 -1.56
C ALA A 175 -10.08 -0.03 -2.92
N LEU A 176 -9.63 -1.24 -3.26
CA LEU A 176 -8.94 -1.48 -4.53
C LEU A 176 -9.86 -1.34 -5.73
N ARG A 177 -11.11 -1.81 -5.65
CA ARG A 177 -12.15 -1.57 -6.67
C ARG A 177 -12.37 -0.07 -6.88
N TYR A 178 -12.47 0.71 -5.81
CA TYR A 178 -12.61 2.16 -5.90
C TYR A 178 -11.44 2.80 -6.65
N CYS A 179 -10.19 2.48 -6.26
CA CYS A 179 -9.00 2.97 -6.98
C CYS A 179 -9.05 2.61 -8.47
N HIS A 180 -9.57 1.43 -8.76
CA HIS A 180 -9.58 0.82 -10.07
C HIS A 180 -10.61 1.39 -11.03
N ASP A 181 -11.82 1.57 -10.54
CA ASP A 181 -13.00 1.78 -11.35
C ASP A 181 -13.64 3.16 -11.11
N ASP A 182 -13.50 3.71 -9.90
CA ASP A 182 -14.30 4.84 -9.39
C ASP A 182 -13.48 6.12 -9.12
N PHE A 183 -12.15 6.03 -8.92
CA PHE A 183 -11.31 7.15 -8.49
C PHE A 183 -11.35 8.36 -9.45
N LEU A 184 -11.14 8.13 -10.74
CA LEU A 184 -11.10 9.17 -11.76
C LEU A 184 -11.65 8.64 -13.08
N ALA A 185 -12.63 9.35 -13.65
CA ALA A 185 -13.26 8.94 -14.90
C ALA A 185 -12.22 8.80 -16.03
N GLY A 186 -12.23 7.65 -16.72
CA GLY A 186 -11.26 7.34 -17.78
C GLY A 186 -9.86 6.98 -17.29
N TYR A 187 -9.63 6.90 -15.98
CA TYR A 187 -8.35 6.52 -15.37
C TYR A 187 -8.52 5.45 -14.30
N ARG A 188 -7.40 4.82 -13.96
CA ARG A 188 -7.27 3.79 -12.95
C ARG A 188 -6.09 4.12 -12.06
N LEU A 189 -6.31 4.19 -10.76
CA LEU A 189 -5.26 4.36 -9.77
C LEU A 189 -4.73 2.98 -9.38
N LEU A 190 -3.47 2.71 -9.69
CA LEU A 190 -2.76 1.51 -9.23
C LEU A 190 -1.91 1.89 -8.02
N HIS A 191 -1.99 1.12 -6.94
CA HIS A 191 -1.25 1.37 -5.71
C HIS A 191 0.19 0.82 -5.77
N ARG A 192 0.38 -0.36 -6.37
CA ARG A 192 1.69 -1.02 -6.63
C ARG A 192 2.50 -1.49 -5.41
N ASP A 193 2.01 -1.35 -4.18
CA ASP A 193 2.69 -1.86 -2.96
C ASP A 193 1.70 -2.44 -1.93
N ILE A 194 0.83 -3.33 -2.41
CA ILE A 194 -0.16 -3.99 -1.55
C ILE A 194 0.52 -5.05 -0.68
N LYS A 195 0.65 -4.72 0.61
CA LYS A 195 1.23 -5.57 1.66
C LYS A 195 0.61 -5.25 3.02
N PRO A 196 0.71 -6.14 4.02
CA PRO A 196 0.13 -5.89 5.35
C PRO A 196 0.66 -4.64 6.07
N GLY A 197 1.88 -4.19 5.77
CA GLY A 197 2.44 -2.97 6.34
C GLY A 197 1.75 -1.68 5.84
N ASN A 198 1.16 -1.73 4.65
CA ASN A 198 0.48 -0.58 4.01
C ASN A 198 -1.05 -0.66 4.19
N ILE A 199 -1.51 -1.43 5.18
CA ILE A 199 -2.92 -1.62 5.49
C ILE A 199 -3.11 -1.29 6.96
N GLY A 200 -3.70 -0.14 7.27
CA GLY A 200 -4.06 0.28 8.61
C GLY A 200 -5.29 -0.46 9.14
N VAL A 201 -5.32 -0.72 10.45
CA VAL A 201 -6.49 -1.25 11.15
C VAL A 201 -6.84 -0.31 12.31
N THR A 202 -8.07 0.18 12.31
CA THR A 202 -8.61 1.04 13.36
C THR A 202 -9.14 0.23 14.54
N SER A 203 -9.39 0.88 15.66
CA SER A 203 -9.87 0.24 16.90
C SER A 203 -11.27 -0.38 16.75
N ASP A 204 -12.11 0.22 15.90
CA ASP A 204 -13.44 -0.26 15.50
C ASP A 204 -13.38 -1.35 14.41
N GLY A 205 -12.20 -1.73 13.92
CA GLY A 205 -12.00 -2.82 12.97
C GLY A 205 -12.17 -2.44 11.50
N ARG A 206 -12.18 -1.13 11.17
CA ARG A 206 -12.07 -0.67 9.78
C ARG A 206 -10.67 -0.97 9.25
N VAL A 207 -10.62 -1.30 7.98
CA VAL A 207 -9.38 -1.50 7.22
C VAL A 207 -9.17 -0.28 6.34
N LEU A 208 -7.97 0.31 6.41
CA LEU A 208 -7.59 1.47 5.61
C LEU A 208 -6.40 1.10 4.72
N LEU A 209 -6.55 1.28 3.41
CA LEU A 209 -5.42 1.24 2.48
C LEU A 209 -4.62 2.55 2.63
N THR A 210 -3.31 2.44 2.81
CA THR A 210 -2.39 3.55 3.15
C THR A 210 -1.16 3.53 2.25
N ASP A 211 -0.37 4.60 2.25
CA ASP A 211 0.93 4.71 1.56
C ASP A 211 0.83 4.63 0.02
N PHE A 212 0.40 5.74 -0.57
CA PHE A 212 0.25 5.90 -2.02
C PHE A 212 1.53 6.48 -2.66
N GLY A 213 2.66 6.45 -1.98
CA GLY A 213 3.94 6.98 -2.49
C GLY A 213 4.42 6.29 -3.77
N LEU A 214 3.98 5.05 -3.99
CA LEU A 214 4.24 4.29 -5.22
C LEU A 214 3.02 4.26 -6.14
N ALA A 215 1.94 4.96 -5.87
CA ALA A 215 0.75 4.88 -6.72
C ALA A 215 0.93 5.61 -8.07
N THR A 216 0.19 5.19 -9.08
CA THR A 216 0.25 5.77 -10.44
C THR A 216 -1.09 5.74 -11.15
N LEU A 217 -1.34 6.71 -12.03
CA LEU A 217 -2.57 6.80 -12.83
C LEU A 217 -2.38 6.23 -14.23
N TRP A 218 -3.24 5.28 -14.56
CA TRP A 218 -3.26 4.63 -15.85
C TRP A 218 -4.54 5.00 -16.57
N ARG A 219 -4.43 5.57 -17.77
CA ARG A 219 -5.59 5.78 -18.64
C ARG A 219 -6.25 4.45 -18.92
N ARG A 220 -7.56 4.37 -18.73
CA ARG A 220 -8.38 3.23 -19.12
C ARG A 220 -8.51 3.24 -20.63
N ALA A 221 -8.32 2.09 -21.24
CA ALA A 221 -8.56 1.89 -22.65
C ALA A 221 -10.07 1.90 -22.95
N HIS A 222 -10.41 2.07 -24.22
CA HIS A 222 -11.80 2.12 -24.66
C HIS A 222 -12.50 0.76 -24.60
N THR A 223 -11.74 -0.34 -24.55
CA THR A 223 -12.27 -1.70 -24.43
C THR A 223 -11.59 -2.48 -23.30
N ALA A 224 -12.29 -3.47 -22.76
CA ALA A 224 -11.77 -4.31 -21.67
C ALA A 224 -10.53 -5.14 -22.09
N ARG A 225 -10.41 -5.50 -23.38
CA ARG A 225 -9.25 -6.22 -23.91
C ARG A 225 -8.01 -5.34 -23.94
N ASP A 226 -8.18 -4.09 -24.35
CA ASP A 226 -7.09 -3.12 -24.39
C ASP A 226 -6.68 -2.67 -22.97
N ASP A 227 -7.61 -2.73 -22.00
CA ASP A 227 -7.35 -2.50 -20.57
C ASP A 227 -6.50 -3.61 -19.92
N ASP A 228 -6.43 -4.78 -20.55
CA ASP A 228 -5.55 -5.89 -20.16
C ASP A 228 -4.15 -5.78 -20.79
N GLU A 229 -3.88 -4.79 -21.66
CA GLU A 229 -2.55 -4.61 -22.25
C GLU A 229 -1.48 -4.37 -21.18
N GLN A 230 -0.38 -5.10 -21.32
CA GLN A 230 0.75 -4.96 -20.42
C GLN A 230 1.52 -3.68 -20.75
N ARG A 231 1.89 -2.93 -19.71
CA ARG A 231 2.71 -1.71 -19.84
C ARG A 231 4.10 -1.96 -19.30
N ALA A 232 5.08 -1.21 -19.84
CA ALA A 232 6.45 -1.24 -19.35
C ALA A 232 6.50 -0.92 -17.85
N LEU A 233 7.49 -1.51 -17.16
CA LEU A 233 7.69 -1.27 -15.74
C LEU A 233 8.09 0.17 -15.47
N THR A 234 7.51 0.71 -14.41
CA THR A 234 7.81 2.03 -13.88
C THR A 234 8.50 1.87 -12.52
N GLY A 235 9.71 1.27 -12.53
CA GLY A 235 10.57 1.07 -11.34
C GLY A 235 10.28 -0.19 -10.51
N MET A 236 11.22 -0.56 -9.62
CA MET A 236 11.05 -1.62 -8.62
C MET A 236 10.04 -1.17 -7.56
N THR A 237 8.96 -1.92 -7.35
CA THR A 237 7.96 -1.60 -6.32
C THR A 237 7.36 -2.88 -5.73
N GLY A 238 7.25 -2.93 -4.40
CA GLY A 238 6.62 -4.05 -3.68
C GLY A 238 7.53 -4.78 -2.67
N SER A 239 6.91 -5.52 -1.76
CA SER A 239 7.60 -6.57 -0.99
C SER A 239 7.55 -7.89 -1.78
N LEU A 240 8.70 -8.44 -2.18
CA LEU A 240 8.84 -9.56 -3.13
C LEU A 240 7.75 -10.65 -3.04
N ARG A 241 7.40 -11.07 -1.82
CA ARG A 241 6.43 -12.16 -1.55
C ARG A 241 4.97 -11.84 -1.85
N TYR A 242 4.65 -10.56 -2.07
CA TYR A 242 3.32 -10.10 -2.45
C TYR A 242 3.29 -9.61 -3.91
N MET A 243 4.44 -9.50 -4.58
CA MET A 243 4.48 -9.10 -5.98
C MET A 243 3.97 -10.22 -6.88
N ALA A 244 3.23 -9.83 -7.93
CA ALA A 244 2.89 -10.73 -9.01
C ALA A 244 4.16 -11.26 -9.73
N PRO A 245 4.15 -12.49 -10.27
CA PRO A 245 5.29 -13.08 -10.97
C PRO A 245 5.92 -12.17 -12.03
N GLU A 246 5.08 -11.55 -12.86
CA GLU A 246 5.52 -10.66 -13.93
C GLU A 246 6.19 -9.39 -13.40
N VAL A 247 5.70 -8.85 -12.28
CA VAL A 247 6.30 -7.67 -11.63
C VAL A 247 7.65 -8.04 -11.01
N ALA A 248 7.72 -9.17 -10.32
CA ALA A 248 8.94 -9.65 -9.68
C ALA A 248 10.05 -10.04 -10.68
N LEU A 249 9.66 -10.46 -11.89
CA LEU A 249 10.57 -10.85 -12.98
C LEU A 249 10.90 -9.71 -13.95
N TYR A 250 10.52 -8.48 -13.61
CA TYR A 250 10.75 -7.32 -14.47
C TYR A 250 10.11 -7.42 -15.87
N MET A 251 8.94 -8.05 -15.95
CA MET A 251 8.14 -8.15 -17.17
C MET A 251 7.05 -7.06 -17.22
N PRO A 252 6.57 -6.71 -18.43
CA PRO A 252 5.39 -5.87 -18.58
C PRO A 252 4.21 -6.41 -17.76
N TYR A 253 3.46 -5.52 -17.11
CA TYR A 253 2.36 -5.91 -16.22
C TYR A 253 1.11 -5.08 -16.51
N ASN A 254 -0.03 -5.55 -16.02
CA ASN A 254 -1.28 -4.81 -16.06
C ASN A 254 -1.91 -4.72 -14.65
N ARG A 255 -3.07 -4.09 -14.54
CA ARG A 255 -3.82 -3.94 -13.28
C ARG A 255 -4.14 -5.27 -12.55
N LYS A 256 -4.11 -6.43 -13.22
CA LYS A 256 -4.32 -7.76 -12.61
C LYS A 256 -3.15 -8.18 -11.72
N ALA A 257 -2.01 -7.49 -11.78
CA ALA A 257 -0.92 -7.68 -10.82
C ALA A 257 -1.39 -7.45 -9.37
N GLU A 258 -2.25 -6.45 -9.14
CA GLU A 258 -2.74 -6.15 -7.78
C GLU A 258 -3.71 -7.22 -7.25
N ALA A 259 -4.36 -7.99 -8.12
CA ALA A 259 -5.16 -9.15 -7.70
C ALA A 259 -4.27 -10.25 -7.09
N PHE A 260 -3.05 -10.44 -7.60
CA PHE A 260 -2.07 -11.36 -7.01
C PHE A 260 -1.60 -10.88 -5.64
N SER A 261 -1.30 -9.59 -5.52
CA SER A 261 -0.89 -8.98 -4.25
C SER A 261 -2.00 -9.04 -3.21
N PHE A 262 -3.23 -8.70 -3.60
CA PHE A 262 -4.41 -8.86 -2.76
C PHE A 262 -4.58 -10.30 -2.28
N THR A 263 -4.48 -11.27 -3.19
CA THR A 263 -4.60 -12.70 -2.86
C THR A 263 -3.52 -13.15 -1.88
N SER A 264 -2.30 -12.64 -2.03
CA SER A 264 -1.19 -12.92 -1.11
C SER A 264 -1.46 -12.36 0.30
N VAL A 265 -2.05 -11.17 0.41
CA VAL A 265 -2.49 -10.59 1.69
C VAL A 265 -3.65 -11.40 2.28
N LEU A 266 -4.67 -11.74 1.47
CA LEU A 266 -5.82 -12.52 1.92
C LEU A 266 -5.37 -13.89 2.43
N TYR A 267 -4.45 -14.56 1.75
CA TYR A 267 -3.84 -15.80 2.23
C TYR A 267 -3.23 -15.61 3.61
N HIS A 268 -2.43 -14.55 3.79
CA HIS A 268 -1.75 -14.27 5.04
C HIS A 268 -2.77 -14.06 6.18
N VAL A 269 -3.85 -13.34 5.91
CA VAL A 269 -4.95 -13.09 6.85
C VAL A 269 -5.67 -14.40 7.22
N LEU A 270 -6.09 -15.18 6.22
CA LEU A 270 -6.92 -16.38 6.44
C LEU A 270 -6.12 -17.56 7.01
N SER A 271 -4.91 -17.78 6.53
CA SER A 271 -4.05 -18.89 6.96
C SER A 271 -3.27 -18.56 8.24
N ARG A 272 -3.12 -17.28 8.56
CA ARG A 272 -2.24 -16.76 9.62
C ARG A 272 -0.78 -17.16 9.41
N ARG A 273 -0.39 -17.45 8.17
CA ARG A 273 0.97 -17.81 7.76
C ARG A 273 1.44 -16.83 6.71
N ARG A 274 2.64 -16.29 6.91
CA ARG A 274 3.28 -15.43 5.91
C ARG A 274 3.48 -16.24 4.61
N PRO A 275 3.01 -15.76 3.45
CA PRO A 275 3.12 -16.50 2.20
C PRO A 275 4.60 -16.75 1.88
N PHE A 276 4.90 -17.98 1.47
CA PHE A 276 6.23 -18.41 1.04
C PHE A 276 7.36 -18.22 2.07
N SER A 277 7.06 -18.09 3.37
CA SER A 277 8.04 -17.70 4.41
C SER A 277 9.30 -18.55 4.51
N HIS A 278 9.30 -19.75 3.94
CA HIS A 278 10.41 -20.71 3.92
C HIS A 278 11.35 -20.54 2.71
N LEU A 279 11.00 -19.70 1.73
CA LEU A 279 11.81 -19.48 0.53
C LEU A 279 12.72 -18.27 0.69
N THR A 280 13.96 -18.36 0.21
CA THR A 280 14.83 -17.20 -0.03
C THR A 280 14.29 -16.38 -1.22
N PRO A 281 14.77 -15.15 -1.44
CA PRO A 281 14.41 -14.36 -2.62
C PRO A 281 14.66 -15.10 -3.95
N GLU A 282 15.79 -15.78 -4.08
CA GLU A 282 16.17 -16.52 -5.28
C GLU A 282 15.23 -17.69 -5.53
N LEU A 283 14.93 -18.46 -4.47
CA LEU A 283 13.96 -19.56 -4.54
C LEU A 283 12.53 -19.08 -4.78
N TYR A 284 12.18 -17.87 -4.36
CA TYR A 284 10.88 -17.28 -4.70
C TYR A 284 10.80 -17.00 -6.20
N LEU A 285 11.80 -16.33 -6.78
CA LEU A 285 11.84 -16.06 -8.21
C LEU A 285 11.84 -17.36 -9.04
N ASP A 286 12.59 -18.37 -8.62
CA ASP A 286 12.62 -19.67 -9.28
C ASP A 286 11.29 -20.42 -9.14
N ARG A 287 10.87 -20.73 -7.90
CA ARG A 287 9.74 -21.65 -7.68
C ARG A 287 8.39 -20.99 -7.83
N VAL A 288 8.22 -19.75 -7.38
CA VAL A 288 6.91 -19.07 -7.41
C VAL A 288 6.70 -18.38 -8.74
N CYS A 289 7.68 -17.56 -9.17
CA CYS A 289 7.51 -16.75 -10.37
C CYS A 289 7.69 -17.54 -11.66
N ARG A 290 8.68 -18.46 -11.72
CA ARG A 290 8.91 -19.31 -12.92
C ARG A 290 8.27 -20.69 -12.79
N GLY A 291 8.24 -21.26 -11.59
CA GLY A 291 7.77 -22.63 -11.32
C GLY A 291 6.31 -22.78 -10.88
N ASP A 292 5.53 -21.69 -10.87
CA ASP A 292 4.10 -21.68 -10.49
C ASP A 292 3.77 -22.26 -9.09
N LEU A 293 4.75 -22.31 -8.17
CA LEU A 293 4.52 -22.75 -6.80
C LEU A 293 3.55 -21.82 -6.09
N ARG A 294 2.50 -22.38 -5.48
CA ARG A 294 1.51 -21.66 -4.65
C ARG A 294 1.43 -22.23 -3.25
N CYS A 295 0.96 -21.41 -2.31
CA CYS A 295 0.78 -21.86 -0.93
C CYS A 295 -0.42 -22.82 -0.82
N PRO A 296 -0.38 -23.83 0.07
CA PRO A 296 -1.49 -24.74 0.25
C PRO A 296 -2.69 -24.00 0.86
N LEU A 297 -3.87 -24.19 0.26
CA LEU A 297 -5.12 -23.59 0.71
C LEU A 297 -5.63 -24.25 1.99
N GLY A 298 -6.29 -23.46 2.83
CA GLY A 298 -6.98 -23.96 4.01
C GLY A 298 -8.33 -24.62 3.68
N LYS A 299 -8.98 -25.22 4.68
CA LYS A 299 -10.37 -25.69 4.59
C LYS A 299 -11.33 -24.49 4.63
N TRP A 300 -11.36 -23.71 3.56
CA TRP A 300 -12.25 -22.55 3.37
C TRP A 300 -13.43 -22.90 2.46
N PRO A 301 -14.49 -22.08 2.40
CA PRO A 301 -15.58 -22.25 1.43
C PRO A 301 -15.05 -22.38 0.00
N ALA A 302 -15.73 -23.16 -0.83
CA ALA A 302 -15.26 -23.51 -2.17
C ALA A 302 -15.03 -22.26 -3.06
N GLU A 303 -15.90 -21.27 -2.92
CA GLU A 303 -15.79 -19.97 -3.59
C GLU A 303 -14.55 -19.18 -3.17
N VAL A 304 -14.16 -19.26 -1.89
CA VAL A 304 -12.95 -18.62 -1.39
C VAL A 304 -11.73 -19.36 -1.93
N GLN A 305 -11.74 -20.70 -1.93
CA GLN A 305 -10.64 -21.48 -2.53
C GLN A 305 -10.48 -21.18 -4.03
N ALA A 306 -11.58 -21.10 -4.78
CA ALA A 306 -11.58 -20.75 -6.19
C ALA A 306 -11.02 -19.35 -6.43
N LEU A 307 -11.43 -18.36 -5.63
CA LEU A 307 -10.86 -17.01 -5.64
C LEU A 307 -9.36 -17.03 -5.38
N MET A 308 -8.91 -17.74 -4.36
CA MET A 308 -7.49 -17.84 -4.01
C MET A 308 -6.68 -18.46 -5.15
N SER A 309 -7.18 -19.52 -5.78
CA SER A 309 -6.51 -20.16 -6.92
C SER A 309 -6.45 -19.23 -8.14
N ALA A 310 -7.56 -18.59 -8.50
CA ALA A 310 -7.63 -17.70 -9.66
C ALA A 310 -6.81 -16.42 -9.46
N GLY A 311 -6.88 -15.81 -8.28
CA GLY A 311 -6.14 -14.59 -7.94
C GLY A 311 -4.61 -14.78 -7.92
N TRP A 312 -4.14 -16.01 -7.71
CA TRP A 312 -2.74 -16.39 -7.78
C TRP A 312 -2.31 -17.01 -9.12
N ALA A 313 -3.16 -17.05 -10.14
CA ALA A 313 -2.77 -17.61 -11.44
C ALA A 313 -1.50 -16.94 -11.98
N SER A 314 -0.58 -17.74 -12.54
CA SER A 314 0.63 -17.18 -13.19
C SER A 314 0.25 -16.27 -14.36
N GLU A 315 -0.73 -16.68 -15.16
CA GLU A 315 -1.27 -15.91 -16.27
C GLU A 315 -2.18 -14.76 -15.75
N PRO A 316 -1.85 -13.48 -15.99
CA PRO A 316 -2.62 -12.34 -15.49
C PRO A 316 -4.09 -12.33 -15.94
N SER A 317 -4.37 -12.80 -17.16
CA SER A 317 -5.74 -12.83 -17.71
C SER A 317 -6.69 -13.79 -16.97
N GLN A 318 -6.16 -14.77 -16.23
CA GLN A 318 -6.95 -15.70 -15.42
C GLN A 318 -7.35 -15.11 -14.06
N ARG A 319 -6.74 -13.99 -13.65
CA ARG A 319 -7.00 -13.38 -12.35
C ARG A 319 -8.30 -12.57 -12.40
N PRO A 320 -9.14 -12.61 -11.36
CA PRO A 320 -10.36 -11.81 -11.32
C PRO A 320 -10.05 -10.32 -11.20
N ASP A 321 -10.98 -9.47 -11.64
CA ASP A 321 -10.98 -8.05 -11.28
C ASP A 321 -11.56 -7.81 -9.87
N PHE A 322 -11.41 -6.60 -9.34
CA PHE A 322 -11.89 -6.31 -7.99
C PHE A 322 -13.41 -6.31 -7.84
N ALA A 323 -14.18 -6.07 -8.91
CA ALA A 323 -15.63 -6.19 -8.87
C ALA A 323 -16.05 -7.66 -8.64
N GLN A 324 -15.40 -8.59 -9.35
CA GLN A 324 -15.57 -10.03 -9.17
C GLN A 324 -15.13 -10.49 -7.77
N ILE A 325 -13.97 -10.02 -7.29
CA ILE A 325 -13.44 -10.34 -5.95
C ILE A 325 -14.43 -9.90 -4.86
N VAL A 326 -14.93 -8.66 -4.93
CA VAL A 326 -15.91 -8.13 -3.98
C VAL A 326 -17.16 -9.01 -3.95
N SER A 327 -17.73 -9.32 -5.12
CA SER A 327 -18.93 -10.17 -5.21
C SER A 327 -18.72 -11.59 -4.65
N ILE A 328 -17.54 -12.18 -4.81
CA ILE A 328 -17.24 -13.49 -4.24
C ILE A 328 -17.17 -13.42 -2.71
N LEU A 329 -16.50 -12.40 -2.16
CA LEU A 329 -16.32 -12.24 -0.71
C LEU A 329 -17.62 -11.88 0.01
N GLU A 330 -18.49 -11.07 -0.61
CA GLU A 330 -19.83 -10.77 -0.09
C GLU A 330 -20.66 -12.05 0.04
N ARG A 331 -20.76 -12.84 -1.03
CA ARG A 331 -21.48 -14.13 -1.00
C ARG A 331 -20.91 -15.11 0.03
N ALA A 332 -19.59 -15.16 0.18
CA ALA A 332 -18.95 -16.01 1.17
C ALA A 332 -19.28 -15.59 2.61
N LEU A 333 -19.36 -14.28 2.88
CA LEU A 333 -19.72 -13.74 4.20
C LEU A 333 -21.20 -13.93 4.52
N GLU A 334 -22.09 -13.76 3.54
CA GLU A 334 -23.52 -14.01 3.68
C GLU A 334 -23.79 -15.45 4.12
N ARG A 335 -23.14 -16.42 3.48
CA ARG A 335 -23.28 -17.86 3.83
C ARG A 335 -22.72 -18.24 5.20
N LEU A 336 -21.77 -17.47 5.73
CA LEU A 336 -21.26 -17.68 7.08
C LEU A 336 -22.17 -17.05 8.14
N SER A 337 -23.07 -16.17 7.72
CA SER A 337 -24.01 -15.45 8.59
C SER A 337 -25.40 -16.09 8.60
N SER A 338 -25.71 -16.93 7.62
CA SER A 338 -26.91 -17.79 7.53
C SER A 338 -26.74 -19.09 8.29
#